data_AF-A0A937JPP3-F1
#
_entry.id   AF-A0A937JPP3-F1
#
_cell.length_a   1.000
_cell.length_b   1.000
_cell.length_c   1.000
_cell.angle_alpha   90.00
_cell.angle_beta   90.00
_cell.angle_gamma   90.00
#
_symmetry.space_group_name_H-M   'P 1'
#
loop_
_entity.id
_entity.type
_entity.pdbx_description
1 polymer ?
#
loop_
_entity_poly.entity_id
_entity_poly.type
_entity_poly.pdbx_seq_one_letter_code
_entity_poly.pdbx_strand_id
1 'polypeptide(L)'
;MNVFVIGSGNTPLPKEAFHLAGMVPDAFLPFPLMGQPEAIERLGLVSYDLDFDDVSLDLREYTRAVLRRVCAGTRAVAWTAFEGSFHYDELLTAQVAQQVYGYCTTGAEPVVEWDTAALRGEEWRRRIGGARTALDALLSASETRGRKSRTD
;
A
#
# COMPACT_ATOMS: atom_id res chain seq x y z
N MET A 1 3.38 -4.85 11.41
CA MET A 1 3.11 -3.59 10.64
C MET A 1 2.71 -3.99 9.24
N ASN A 2 1.49 -3.64 8.79
CA ASN A 2 0.96 -4.11 7.52
C ASN A 2 1.13 -3.09 6.38
N VAL A 3 1.75 -3.52 5.29
CA VAL A 3 1.95 -2.72 4.07
C VAL A 3 1.34 -3.44 2.88
N PHE A 4 0.53 -2.74 2.10
CA PHE A 4 -0.12 -3.25 0.90
C PHE A 4 0.39 -2.49 -0.32
N VAL A 5 0.54 -3.17 -1.45
CA VAL A 5 0.90 -2.54 -2.73
C VAL A 5 0.15 -3.17 -3.89
N ILE A 6 -0.44 -2.32 -4.75
CA ILE A 6 -1.05 -2.69 -6.02
C ILE A 6 -0.20 -2.14 -7.16
N GLY A 7 0.04 -2.93 -8.21
CA GLY A 7 0.72 -2.47 -9.43
C GLY A 7 2.21 -2.79 -9.52
N SER A 8 2.74 -3.52 -8.54
CA SER A 8 4.11 -4.03 -8.54
C SER A 8 4.19 -5.52 -8.94
N GLY A 9 3.07 -6.11 -9.39
CA GLY A 9 2.95 -7.54 -9.68
C GLY A 9 2.74 -8.39 -8.42
N ASN A 10 2.62 -9.71 -8.61
CA ASN A 10 2.39 -10.67 -7.52
C ASN A 10 3.67 -11.28 -6.95
N THR A 11 4.84 -10.92 -7.48
CA THR A 11 6.13 -11.38 -6.94
C THR A 11 6.55 -10.44 -5.81
N PRO A 12 6.59 -10.90 -4.55
CA PRO A 12 6.98 -10.05 -3.44
C PRO A 12 8.45 -9.64 -3.55
N LEU A 13 8.77 -8.46 -3.03
CA LEU A 13 10.15 -8.05 -2.81
C LEU A 13 10.81 -8.96 -1.76
N PRO A 14 12.13 -9.20 -1.87
CA PRO A 14 12.84 -10.03 -0.91
C PRO A 14 13.02 -9.29 0.43
N LYS A 15 13.27 -10.03 1.52
CA LYS A 15 13.39 -9.47 2.89
C LYS A 15 14.39 -8.33 2.99
N GLU A 16 15.51 -8.42 2.27
CA GLU A 16 16.60 -7.45 2.29
C GLU A 16 16.16 -6.07 1.76
N ALA A 17 15.10 -6.03 0.96
CA ALA A 17 14.50 -4.76 0.52
C ALA A 17 13.87 -3.96 1.67
N PHE A 18 13.61 -4.60 2.81
CA PHE A 18 12.99 -4.02 4.00
C PHE A 18 14.01 -3.71 5.11
N HIS A 19 15.32 -3.88 4.83
CA HIS A 19 16.38 -3.35 5.68
C HIS A 19 16.52 -1.84 5.39
N LEU A 20 15.76 -1.02 6.11
CA LEU A 20 15.51 0.37 5.77
C LEU A 20 15.61 1.25 7.00
N ALA A 21 16.01 2.51 6.81
CA ALA A 21 16.14 3.49 7.91
C ALA A 21 17.00 2.98 9.09
N GLY A 22 17.99 2.12 8.83
CA GLY A 22 18.83 1.50 9.86
C GLY A 22 18.15 0.41 10.69
N MET A 23 16.94 -0.02 10.31
CA MET A 23 16.15 -1.03 11.01
C MET A 23 15.97 -2.29 10.15
N VAL A 24 15.79 -3.43 10.82
CA VAL A 24 15.50 -4.73 10.22
C VAL A 24 14.31 -5.33 10.96
N PRO A 25 13.23 -5.72 10.26
CA PRO A 25 12.11 -6.43 10.89
C PRO A 25 12.55 -7.77 11.49
N ASP A 26 12.05 -8.07 12.69
CA ASP A 26 12.24 -9.34 13.37
C ASP A 26 11.51 -10.45 12.62
N ALA A 27 10.26 -10.18 12.20
CA ALA A 27 9.50 -11.02 11.28
C ALA A 27 9.20 -10.32 9.95
N PHE A 28 9.19 -11.10 8.87
CA PHE A 28 8.89 -10.65 7.52
C PHE A 28 8.04 -11.71 6.81
N LEU A 29 6.79 -11.39 6.52
CA LEU A 29 5.85 -12.30 5.86
C LEU A 29 5.16 -11.61 4.68
N PRO A 30 5.53 -11.93 3.43
CA PRO A 30 4.84 -11.46 2.25
C PRO A 30 3.67 -12.38 1.87
N PHE A 31 2.51 -11.79 1.55
CA PHE A 31 1.33 -12.51 1.09
C PHE A 31 0.78 -11.89 -0.20
N PRO A 32 0.87 -12.58 -1.34
CA PRO A 32 0.00 -12.29 -2.48
C PRO A 32 -1.45 -12.59 -2.07
N LEU A 33 -2.32 -11.57 -2.06
CA LEU A 33 -3.69 -11.76 -1.59
C LEU A 33 -4.50 -12.62 -2.59
N MET A 34 -5.42 -13.44 -2.11
CA MET A 34 -6.20 -14.36 -2.96
C MET A 34 -7.64 -13.88 -3.15
N GLY A 35 -8.30 -14.35 -4.22
CA GLY A 35 -9.69 -13.98 -4.51
C GLY A 35 -9.86 -12.51 -4.92
N GLN A 36 -8.83 -11.94 -5.54
CA GLN A 36 -8.84 -10.57 -6.03
C GLN A 36 -9.83 -10.43 -7.21
N PRO A 37 -10.54 -9.29 -7.34
CA PRO A 37 -11.20 -8.93 -8.59
C PRO A 37 -10.19 -8.92 -9.76
N GLU A 38 -10.62 -9.30 -10.96
CA GLU A 38 -9.76 -9.45 -12.15
C GLU A 38 -8.88 -8.20 -12.41
N ALA A 39 -9.42 -7.00 -12.16
CA ALA A 39 -8.70 -5.75 -12.33
C ALA A 39 -7.49 -5.61 -11.39
N ILE A 40 -7.61 -6.07 -10.15
CA ILE A 40 -6.54 -6.06 -9.15
C ILE A 40 -5.57 -7.20 -9.44
N GLU A 41 -6.07 -8.40 -9.75
CA GLU A 41 -5.24 -9.58 -10.02
C GLU A 41 -4.21 -9.33 -11.13
N ARG A 42 -4.62 -8.65 -12.22
CA ARG A 42 -3.73 -8.28 -13.33
C ARG A 42 -2.57 -7.37 -12.93
N LEU A 43 -2.77 -6.54 -11.91
CA LEU A 43 -1.76 -5.60 -11.40
C LEU A 43 -0.94 -6.21 -10.26
N GLY A 44 -1.48 -7.25 -9.64
CA GLY A 44 -0.98 -7.86 -8.42
C GLY A 44 -1.24 -7.00 -7.20
N LEU A 45 -1.57 -7.66 -6.10
CA LEU A 45 -1.73 -7.09 -4.78
C LEU A 45 -0.99 -7.96 -3.77
N VAL A 46 0.05 -7.39 -3.18
CA VAL A 46 0.87 -8.03 -2.16
C VAL A 46 0.71 -7.26 -0.86
N SER A 47 0.48 -7.99 0.23
CA SER A 47 0.67 -7.47 1.58
C SER A 47 2.01 -7.95 2.14
N TYR A 48 2.60 -7.13 2.99
CA TYR A 48 3.78 -7.45 3.79
C TYR A 48 3.43 -7.21 5.24
N ASP A 49 3.56 -8.24 6.06
CA ASP A 49 3.51 -8.11 7.51
C ASP A 49 4.93 -8.07 8.06
N LEU A 50 5.22 -6.98 8.78
CA LEU A 50 6.55 -6.60 9.26
C LEU A 50 6.50 -6.37 10.77
N ASP A 51 7.05 -7.28 11.55
CA ASP A 51 7.03 -7.17 13.01
C ASP A 51 8.35 -6.66 13.58
N PHE A 52 8.21 -5.93 14.68
CA PHE A 52 9.27 -5.38 15.50
C PHE A 52 8.96 -5.73 16.95
N ASP A 53 9.83 -6.49 17.60
CA ASP A 53 9.65 -6.90 19.00
C ASP A 53 9.93 -5.73 19.96
N ASP A 54 10.77 -4.77 19.54
CA ASP A 54 11.07 -3.56 20.30
C ASP A 54 9.97 -2.49 20.12
N VAL A 55 9.08 -2.44 21.10
CA VAL A 55 7.97 -1.48 21.16
C VAL A 55 8.41 -0.02 21.39
N SER A 56 9.69 0.24 21.66
CA SER A 56 10.22 1.60 21.83
C SER A 56 10.62 2.27 20.52
N LEU A 57 10.64 1.51 19.41
CA LEU A 57 11.00 2.02 18.10
C LEU A 57 9.98 3.05 17.58
N ASP A 58 10.49 4.21 17.16
CA ASP A 58 9.69 5.12 16.34
C ASP A 58 9.68 4.64 14.89
N LEU A 59 8.57 4.02 14.50
CA LEU A 59 8.40 3.46 13.16
C LEU A 59 8.03 4.50 12.10
N ARG A 60 7.90 5.80 12.43
CA ARG A 60 7.49 6.85 11.46
C ARG A 60 8.41 6.93 10.24
N GLU A 61 9.72 7.02 10.48
CA GLU A 61 10.74 7.05 9.43
C GLU A 61 10.78 5.73 8.66
N TYR A 62 10.64 4.60 9.36
CA TYR A 62 10.62 3.28 8.76
C TYR A 62 9.42 3.11 7.81
N THR A 63 8.21 3.47 8.24
CA THR A 63 6.99 3.44 7.41
C THR A 63 7.15 4.26 6.15
N ARG A 64 7.72 5.47 6.26
CA ARG A 64 8.00 6.32 5.09
C ARG A 64 8.98 5.63 4.14
N ALA A 65 10.06 5.06 4.67
CA ALA A 65 11.06 4.36 3.88
C ALA A 65 10.49 3.13 3.15
N VAL A 66 9.68 2.32 3.84
CA VAL A 66 9.01 1.15 3.25
C VAL A 66 8.06 1.55 2.13
N LEU A 67 7.18 2.54 2.36
CA LEU A 67 6.27 3.03 1.33
C LEU A 67 7.03 3.53 0.09
N ARG A 68 8.12 4.29 0.30
CA ARG A 68 8.99 4.73 -0.81
C ARG A 68 9.56 3.54 -1.57
N ARG A 69 9.99 2.50 -0.85
CA ARG A 69 10.63 1.31 -1.43
C ARG A 69 9.68 0.47 -2.27
N VAL A 70 8.44 0.25 -1.81
CA VAL A 70 7.46 -0.60 -2.51
C VAL A 70 6.80 0.13 -3.70
N CYS A 71 6.75 1.46 -3.67
CA CYS A 71 6.34 2.29 -4.80
C CYS A 71 7.42 2.52 -5.87
N ALA A 72 8.66 2.06 -5.63
CA ALA A 72 9.77 2.35 -6.53
C ALA A 72 9.62 1.58 -7.86
N GLY A 73 9.83 2.28 -8.99
CA GLY A 73 10.09 1.67 -10.30
C GLY A 73 8.88 1.37 -11.19
N THR A 74 7.67 1.13 -10.64
CA THR A 74 6.46 0.86 -11.44
C THR A 74 5.29 1.74 -11.02
N ARG A 75 4.26 1.84 -11.87
CA ARG A 75 3.01 2.54 -11.53
C ARG A 75 2.25 1.71 -10.50
N ALA A 76 2.26 2.17 -9.26
CA ALA A 76 1.79 1.47 -8.09
C ALA A 76 1.12 2.44 -7.12
N VAL A 77 0.25 1.88 -6.28
CA VAL A 77 -0.31 2.54 -5.10
C VAL A 77 -0.03 1.63 -3.92
N ALA A 78 0.61 2.17 -2.89
CA ALA A 78 0.91 1.46 -1.67
C ALA A 78 0.32 2.18 -0.46
N TRP A 79 -0.04 1.43 0.58
CA TRP A 79 -0.53 2.00 1.82
C TRP A 79 -0.22 1.11 3.01
N THR A 80 -0.17 1.73 4.18
CA THR A 80 -0.05 1.04 5.46
C THR A 80 -1.35 1.17 6.24
N ALA A 81 -1.78 0.09 6.88
CA ALA A 81 -3.01 0.07 7.64
C ALA A 81 -2.88 -0.73 8.93
N PHE A 82 -3.70 -0.41 9.93
CA PHE A 82 -3.87 -1.25 11.11
C PHE A 82 -4.50 -2.59 10.69
N GLU A 83 -4.18 -3.66 11.42
CA GLU A 83 -4.70 -4.99 11.15
C GLU A 83 -6.24 -5.00 11.23
N GLY A 84 -6.93 -5.62 10.27
CA GLY A 84 -8.39 -5.57 10.17
C GLY A 84 -8.96 -6.27 8.94
N SER A 85 -10.29 -6.42 8.91
CA SER A 85 -10.99 -7.06 7.79
C SER A 85 -10.91 -6.20 6.53
N PHE A 86 -10.34 -6.77 5.48
CA PHE A 86 -10.05 -6.12 4.22
C PHE A 86 -11.11 -6.48 3.17
N HIS A 87 -11.80 -5.49 2.61
CA HIS A 87 -12.68 -5.69 1.46
C HIS A 87 -12.14 -4.93 0.25
N TYR A 88 -12.07 -5.57 -0.91
CA TYR A 88 -11.49 -4.98 -2.13
C TYR A 88 -12.23 -3.73 -2.63
N ASP A 89 -13.52 -3.60 -2.30
CA ASP A 89 -14.29 -2.40 -2.64
C ASP A 89 -13.98 -1.22 -1.72
N GLU A 90 -13.50 -1.49 -0.51
CA GLU A 90 -13.25 -0.47 0.53
C GLU A 90 -11.81 0.05 0.51
N LEU A 91 -10.99 -0.32 -0.48
CA LEU A 91 -9.59 0.11 -0.53
C LEU A 91 -9.50 1.62 -0.64
N LEU A 92 -8.88 2.26 0.36
CA LEU A 92 -8.67 3.70 0.43
C LEU A 92 -9.98 4.52 0.35
N THR A 93 -11.11 3.95 0.78
CA THR A 93 -12.36 4.70 0.91
C THR A 93 -12.36 5.55 2.18
N ALA A 94 -13.30 6.50 2.28
CA ALA A 94 -13.45 7.33 3.48
C ALA A 94 -13.79 6.51 4.73
N GLN A 95 -14.45 5.36 4.55
CA GLN A 95 -14.89 4.42 5.58
C GLN A 95 -13.69 3.81 6.32
N VAL A 96 -12.61 3.51 5.59
CA VAL A 96 -11.39 2.91 6.15
C VAL A 96 -10.24 3.90 6.31
N ALA A 97 -10.41 5.17 5.91
CA ALA A 97 -9.34 6.16 5.93
C ALA A 97 -8.65 6.30 7.30
N GLN A 98 -9.40 6.20 8.39
CA GLN A 98 -8.86 6.25 9.76
C GLN A 98 -8.01 5.02 10.14
N GLN A 99 -8.10 3.92 9.39
CA GLN A 99 -7.30 2.72 9.58
C GLN A 99 -5.99 2.77 8.79
N VAL A 100 -5.91 3.67 7.80
CA VAL A 100 -4.73 3.88 6.96
C VAL A 100 -3.87 4.97 7.60
N TYR A 101 -2.62 4.66 7.92
CA TYR A 101 -1.70 5.61 8.57
C TYR A 101 -0.54 6.03 7.64
N GLY A 102 -0.55 5.56 6.40
CA GLY A 102 0.40 6.00 5.41
C GLY A 102 0.02 5.53 4.01
N TYR A 103 0.42 6.29 3.01
CA TYR A 103 0.24 5.91 1.62
C TYR A 103 1.33 6.49 0.74
N CYS A 104 1.46 5.91 -0.44
CA CYS A 104 2.35 6.35 -1.48
C CYS A 104 1.73 6.06 -2.86
N THR A 105 1.97 6.97 -3.78
CA THR A 105 1.67 6.81 -5.20
C THR A 105 2.97 6.99 -5.99
N THR A 106 3.15 6.27 -7.09
CA THR A 106 4.36 6.35 -7.89
C THR A 106 4.71 7.79 -8.28
N GLY A 107 5.96 8.17 -8.05
CA GLY A 107 6.48 9.49 -8.37
C GLY A 107 6.13 10.58 -7.34
N ALA A 108 5.42 10.24 -6.27
CA ALA A 108 5.14 11.13 -5.16
C ALA A 108 5.91 10.70 -3.90
N GLU A 109 6.17 11.67 -3.03
CA GLU A 109 6.71 11.39 -1.70
C GLU A 109 5.64 10.70 -0.82
N PRO A 110 6.01 9.66 -0.06
CA PRO A 110 5.07 9.02 0.85
C PRO A 110 4.55 9.99 1.91
N VAL A 111 3.27 9.84 2.23
CA VAL A 111 2.60 10.58 3.30
C VAL A 111 2.32 9.61 4.43
N VAL A 112 2.66 10.01 5.66
CA VAL A 112 2.54 9.18 6.88
C VAL A 112 1.96 10.04 7.99
N GLU A 113 1.04 9.49 8.77
CA GLU A 113 0.41 10.11 9.93
C GLU A 113 0.18 9.05 11.02
N TRP A 114 0.56 9.34 12.25
CA TRP A 114 0.43 8.40 13.39
C TRP A 114 -0.45 8.96 14.51
N ASP A 115 -0.80 10.25 14.46
CA ASP A 115 -1.76 10.84 15.39
C ASP A 115 -3.18 10.36 15.05
N THR A 116 -3.76 9.56 15.95
CA THR A 116 -5.12 9.02 15.81
C THR A 116 -6.20 10.10 15.65
N ALA A 117 -6.02 11.29 16.22
CA ALA A 117 -6.95 12.40 16.05
C ALA A 117 -6.87 12.98 14.64
N ALA A 118 -5.65 13.11 14.10
CA ALA A 118 -5.42 13.54 12.72
C ALA A 118 -5.99 12.52 11.72
N LEU A 119 -5.78 11.21 11.95
CA LEU A 119 -6.31 10.14 11.11
C LEU A 119 -7.84 10.11 11.03
N ARG A 120 -8.53 10.59 12.06
CA ARG A 120 -10.00 10.70 12.09
C ARG A 120 -10.53 11.98 11.44
N GLY A 121 -9.65 12.92 11.11
CA GLY A 121 -10.01 14.22 10.56
C GLY A 121 -10.39 14.20 9.08
N GLU A 122 -11.19 15.19 8.67
CA GLU A 122 -11.59 15.39 7.27
C GLU A 122 -10.41 15.64 6.33
N GLU A 123 -9.34 16.26 6.83
CA GLU A 123 -8.13 16.46 6.04
C GLU A 123 -7.50 15.13 5.63
N TRP A 124 -7.37 14.20 6.58
CA TRP A 124 -6.83 12.88 6.29
C TRP A 124 -7.72 12.10 5.33
N ARG A 125 -9.05 12.12 5.54
CA ARG A 125 -10.02 11.51 4.61
C ARG A 125 -9.86 12.03 3.19
N ARG A 126 -9.69 13.35 3.00
CA ARG A 126 -9.44 13.95 1.69
C ARG A 126 -8.14 13.46 1.06
N ARG A 127 -7.05 13.35 1.84
CA ARG A 127 -5.76 12.82 1.36
C ARG A 127 -5.89 11.37 0.90
N ILE A 128 -6.55 10.53 1.69
CA ILE A 128 -6.84 9.13 1.33
C ILE A 128 -7.70 9.05 0.06
N GLY A 129 -8.69 9.93 -0.09
CA GLY A 129 -9.48 10.04 -1.33
C GLY A 129 -8.63 10.38 -2.57
N GLY A 130 -7.56 11.17 -2.41
CA GLY A 130 -6.57 11.40 -3.46
C GLY A 130 -5.81 10.11 -3.83
N ALA A 131 -5.39 9.32 -2.85
CA ALA A 131 -4.76 8.02 -3.07
C ALA A 131 -5.72 7.03 -3.75
N ARG A 132 -7.00 7.01 -3.36
CA ARG A 132 -8.05 6.24 -4.03
C ARG A 132 -8.19 6.61 -5.50
N THR A 133 -8.21 7.91 -5.81
CA THR A 133 -8.30 8.39 -7.19
C THR A 133 -7.12 7.88 -8.03
N ALA A 134 -5.91 7.85 -7.45
CA ALA A 134 -4.74 7.28 -8.11
C ALA A 134 -4.87 5.76 -8.33
N LEU A 135 -5.44 5.03 -7.36
CA LEU A 135 -5.74 3.61 -7.48
C LEU A 135 -6.77 3.36 -8.59
N ASP A 136 -7.88 4.09 -8.63
CA ASP A 136 -8.90 3.96 -9.67
C ASP A 136 -8.29 4.21 -11.06
N ALA A 137 -7.46 5.25 -11.20
CA ALA A 137 -6.77 5.53 -12.45
C ALA A 137 -5.77 4.43 -12.86
N LEU A 138 -5.16 3.73 -11.89
CA LEU A 138 -4.29 2.58 -12.13
C LEU A 138 -5.11 1.38 -12.63
N LEU A 139 -6.25 1.09 -11.97
CA LEU A 139 -7.16 0.00 -12.34
C LEU A 139 -7.73 0.20 -13.76
N SER A 140 -8.23 1.40 -14.08
CA SER A 140 -8.76 1.71 -15.42
C SER A 140 -7.70 1.62 -16.53
N ALA A 141 -6.44 1.99 -16.23
CA ALA A 141 -5.35 1.87 -17.19
C ALA A 141 -4.98 0.41 -17.51
N SER A 142 -5.14 -0.49 -16.53
CA SER A 142 -4.95 -1.94 -16.72
C SER A 142 -5.98 -2.52 -17.67
N GLU A 143 -7.26 -2.17 -17.50
CA GLU A 143 -8.36 -2.62 -18.36
C GLU A 143 -8.18 -2.20 -19.82
N THR A 144 -7.72 -0.97 -20.04
CA THR A 144 -7.50 -0.45 -21.39
C THR A 144 -6.40 -1.22 -22.13
N ARG A 145 -5.35 -1.67 -21.42
CA ARG A 145 -4.29 -2.51 -22.03
C ARG A 145 -4.77 -3.92 -22.34
N GLY A 146 -5.50 -4.55 -21.41
CA GLY A 146 -6.03 -5.90 -21.61
C GLY A 146 -7.03 -6.00 -22.77
N ARG A 147 -7.74 -4.90 -23.08
CA ARG A 147 -8.65 -4.83 -24.22
C ARG A 147 -7.93 -4.73 -25.56
N LYS A 148 -6.84 -3.94 -25.64
CA LYS A 148 -6.04 -3.82 -26.87
C LYS A 148 -5.33 -5.12 -27.23
N SER A 149 -4.86 -5.88 -26.24
CA SER A 149 -4.14 -7.15 -26.46
C SER A 149 -5.05 -8.33 -26.85
N ARG A 150 -6.38 -8.18 -26.83
CA ARG A 150 -7.34 -9.23 -27.23
C ARG A 150 -7.83 -9.09 -28.68
N THR A 151 -7.40 -8.05 -29.39
CA THR A 151 -7.81 -7.73 -30.78
C THR A 151 -6.70 -7.93 -31.83
N ASP A 152 -5.54 -8.43 -31.43
CA ASP A 152 -4.42 -8.84 -32.30
C ASP A 152 -4.28 -10.37 -32.29
#